data_AF-A0A1Y2DVS3-F1
#
_entry.id   AF-A0A1Y2DVS3-F1
#
_cell.length_a   1.000
_cell.length_b   1.000
_cell.length_c   1.000
_cell.angle_alpha   90.00
_cell.angle_beta   90.00
_cell.angle_gamma   90.00
#
_symmetry.space_group_name_H-M   'P 1'
#
loop_
_entity.id
_entity.type
_entity.pdbx_description
1 polymer ?
#
loop_
_entity_poly.entity_id
_entity_poly.type
_entity_poly.pdbx_seq_one_letter_code
_entity_poly.pdbx_strand_id
1 'polypeptide(L)'
;MARGPGLSKEMKMRISELRSLGWSPNRIHAKHPKIKLGTIKSHCIREARRLNDPTPTKPRGAPRKLTEEDRDRIYDIVNHENPHIKHRDLLATVDNKIKDRALRMLLREMGLSTPSVGSATSTIVRDVAATRSSERRV
;
A
#
# COMPACT_ATOMS: atom_id res chain seq x y z
N MET A 1 -21.29 -14.67 -4.41
CA MET A 1 -21.13 -15.05 -5.83
C MET A 1 -19.83 -14.47 -6.36
N ALA A 2 -18.96 -15.30 -6.93
CA ALA A 2 -17.72 -14.84 -7.57
C ALA A 2 -18.07 -14.03 -8.83
N ARG A 3 -17.47 -12.85 -8.99
CA ARG A 3 -17.59 -12.08 -10.24
C ARG A 3 -16.79 -12.80 -11.33
N GLY A 4 -17.38 -13.01 -12.50
CA GLY A 4 -16.68 -13.56 -13.65
C GLY A 4 -15.53 -12.67 -14.14
N PRO A 5 -14.73 -13.12 -15.12
CA PRO A 5 -13.59 -12.37 -15.64
C PRO A 5 -13.99 -10.93 -16.02
N GLY A 6 -13.20 -9.95 -15.58
CA GLY A 6 -13.41 -8.55 -15.94
C GLY A 6 -13.18 -8.30 -17.44
N LEU A 7 -13.62 -7.14 -17.97
CA LEU A 7 -13.32 -6.79 -19.36
C LEU A 7 -11.81 -6.75 -19.61
N SER A 8 -11.40 -7.22 -20.78
CA SER A 8 -10.01 -7.08 -21.27
C SER A 8 -9.60 -5.61 -21.35
N LYS A 9 -8.29 -5.36 -21.28
CA LYS A 9 -7.73 -3.99 -21.37
C LYS A 9 -8.12 -3.33 -22.70
N GLU A 10 -7.99 -4.05 -23.80
CA GLU A 10 -8.39 -3.61 -25.14
C GLU A 10 -9.85 -3.19 -25.20
N MET A 11 -10.75 -3.99 -24.62
CA MET A 11 -12.17 -3.67 -24.63
C MET A 11 -12.50 -2.44 -23.79
N LYS A 12 -11.80 -2.24 -22.66
CA LYS A 12 -11.94 -1.01 -21.86
C LYS A 12 -11.51 0.23 -22.64
N MET A 13 -10.40 0.15 -23.37
CA MET A 13 -9.94 1.24 -24.24
C MET A 13 -10.97 1.51 -25.33
N ARG A 14 -11.46 0.47 -25.99
CA ARG A 14 -12.47 0.59 -27.04
C ARG A 14 -13.77 1.24 -26.56
N ILE A 15 -14.26 0.87 -25.38
CA ILE A 15 -15.45 1.51 -24.78
C ILE A 15 -15.16 2.98 -24.47
N SER A 16 -13.96 3.30 -23.97
CA SER A 16 -13.55 4.67 -23.69
C SER A 16 -13.53 5.53 -24.95
N GLU A 17 -12.96 5.03 -26.06
CA GLU A 17 -12.98 5.68 -27.37
C GLU A 17 -14.41 5.93 -27.87
N LEU A 18 -15.28 4.90 -27.80
CA LEU A 18 -16.67 5.07 -28.25
C LEU A 18 -17.41 6.11 -27.40
N ARG A 19 -17.10 6.19 -26.10
CA ARG A 19 -17.65 7.21 -25.21
C ARG A 19 -17.13 8.61 -25.51
N SER A 20 -15.86 8.78 -25.87
CA SER A 20 -15.34 10.10 -26.29
C SER A 20 -15.95 10.56 -27.61
N LEU A 21 -16.31 9.62 -28.49
CA LEU A 21 -17.10 9.89 -29.71
C LEU A 21 -18.60 10.12 -29.45
N GLY A 22 -19.04 10.20 -28.19
CA GLY A 22 -20.43 10.50 -27.83
C GLY A 22 -21.41 9.32 -27.91
N TRP A 23 -20.94 8.07 -28.09
CA TRP A 23 -21.86 6.93 -28.21
C TRP A 23 -22.53 6.60 -26.87
N SER A 24 -23.84 6.34 -26.88
CA SER A 24 -24.57 5.90 -25.68
C SER A 24 -24.19 4.46 -25.29
N PRO A 25 -24.26 4.08 -24.00
CA PRO A 25 -23.99 2.71 -23.57
C PRO A 25 -24.84 1.65 -24.28
N ASN A 26 -26.08 1.98 -24.63
CA ASN A 26 -26.98 1.11 -25.39
C ASN A 26 -26.47 0.91 -26.82
N ARG A 27 -25.98 1.98 -27.47
CA ARG A 27 -25.38 1.92 -28.81
C ARG A 27 -24.07 1.12 -28.81
N ILE A 28 -23.26 1.25 -27.76
CA ILE A 28 -22.03 0.46 -27.58
C ILE A 28 -22.38 -1.02 -27.39
N HIS A 29 -23.42 -1.33 -26.62
CA HIS A 29 -23.89 -2.71 -26.43
C HIS A 29 -24.41 -3.33 -27.74
N ALA A 30 -25.16 -2.57 -28.54
CA ALA A 30 -25.60 -3.04 -29.85
C ALA A 30 -24.42 -3.43 -30.77
N LYS A 31 -23.30 -2.69 -30.70
CA LYS A 31 -22.06 -2.99 -31.42
C LYS A 31 -21.26 -4.15 -30.79
N HIS A 32 -21.36 -4.32 -29.47
CA HIS A 32 -20.63 -5.34 -28.71
C HIS A 32 -21.60 -6.17 -27.84
N PRO A 33 -22.48 -6.99 -28.44
CA PRO A 33 -23.55 -7.67 -27.71
C PRO A 33 -23.03 -8.76 -26.76
N LYS A 34 -21.82 -9.27 -27.00
CA LYS A 34 -21.12 -10.23 -26.12
C LYS A 34 -20.85 -9.67 -24.71
N ILE A 35 -20.86 -8.34 -24.55
CA ILE A 35 -20.61 -7.67 -23.27
C ILE A 35 -21.94 -7.24 -22.70
N LYS A 36 -22.22 -7.64 -21.46
CA LYS A 36 -23.44 -7.26 -20.76
C LYS A 36 -23.56 -5.74 -20.67
N LEU A 37 -24.76 -5.21 -20.95
CA LEU A 37 -25.03 -3.77 -20.88
C LEU A 37 -24.64 -3.16 -19.52
N GLY A 38 -24.93 -3.86 -18.42
CA GLY A 38 -24.56 -3.42 -17.07
C GLY A 38 -23.05 -3.24 -16.90
N THR A 39 -22.25 -4.11 -17.52
CA THR A 39 -20.79 -4.02 -17.53
C THR A 39 -20.32 -2.76 -18.25
N ILE A 40 -20.88 -2.45 -19.43
CA ILE A 40 -20.57 -1.23 -20.19
C ILE A 40 -20.94 0.02 -19.38
N LYS A 41 -22.15 0.08 -18.81
CA LYS A 41 -22.60 1.19 -17.97
C LYS A 41 -21.68 1.42 -16.78
N SER A 42 -21.33 0.35 -16.06
CA SER A 42 -20.44 0.42 -14.89
C SER A 42 -19.04 0.92 -15.26
N HIS A 43 -18.52 0.52 -16.43
CA HIS A 43 -17.23 1.01 -16.94
C HIS A 43 -17.29 2.51 -17.22
N CYS A 44 -18.31 2.97 -17.95
CA CYS A 44 -18.50 4.39 -18.26
C CYS A 44 -18.58 5.26 -17.00
N ILE A 45 -19.34 4.82 -15.99
CA ILE A 45 -19.47 5.54 -14.71
C ILE A 45 -18.12 5.60 -13.98
N ARG A 46 -17.37 4.49 -13.94
CA ARG A 46 -16.06 4.44 -13.29
C ARG A 46 -15.02 5.31 -13.98
N GLU A 47 -14.98 5.31 -15.31
CA GLU A 47 -14.10 6.19 -16.07
C GLU A 47 -14.44 7.67 -15.82
N ALA A 48 -15.73 8.04 -15.87
CA ALA A 48 -16.15 9.40 -15.55
C ALA A 48 -15.78 9.81 -14.11
N ARG A 49 -15.90 8.90 -13.13
CA ARG A 49 -15.45 9.16 -11.75
C ARG A 49 -13.94 9.38 -11.67
N ARG A 50 -13.12 8.61 -12.37
CA ARG A 50 -11.65 8.79 -12.39
C ARG A 50 -11.21 10.12 -12.99
N LEU A 51 -11.93 10.60 -13.99
CA LEU A 51 -11.66 11.91 -14.60
C LEU A 51 -11.96 13.06 -13.62
N ASN A 52 -12.95 12.89 -12.75
CA ASN A 52 -13.33 13.89 -11.75
C ASN A 52 -12.57 13.75 -10.42
N ASP A 53 -12.19 12.53 -10.05
CA ASP A 53 -11.39 12.21 -8.87
C ASP A 53 -10.26 11.26 -9.28
N PRO A 54 -9.05 11.78 -9.51
CA PRO A 54 -7.92 11.00 -9.98
C PRO A 54 -7.38 10.03 -8.92
N THR A 55 -7.90 10.06 -7.68
CA THR A 55 -7.41 9.16 -6.64
C THR A 55 -7.77 7.72 -7.00
N PRO A 56 -6.78 6.82 -7.21
CA PRO A 56 -7.09 5.44 -7.49
C PRO A 56 -7.71 4.84 -6.24
N THR A 57 -9.00 4.52 -6.29
CA THR A 57 -9.67 3.68 -5.29
C THR A 57 -9.12 2.26 -5.43
N LYS A 58 -7.89 2.04 -4.96
CA LYS A 58 -7.43 0.70 -4.60
C LYS A 58 -8.46 0.17 -3.59
N PRO A 59 -8.87 -1.10 -3.66
CA PRO A 59 -9.63 -1.69 -2.59
C PRO A 59 -8.82 -1.48 -1.30
N ARG A 60 -9.25 -0.57 -0.44
CA ARG A 60 -8.62 -0.42 0.88
C ARG A 60 -8.91 -1.74 1.58
N GLY A 61 -7.85 -2.45 1.98
CA GLY A 61 -8.02 -3.65 2.79
C GLY A 61 -8.81 -3.34 4.05
N ALA A 62 -9.18 -4.38 4.80
CA ALA A 62 -9.77 -4.18 6.12
C ALA A 62 -8.89 -3.21 6.95
N PRO A 63 -9.51 -2.33 7.75
CA PRO A 63 -8.77 -1.41 8.61
C PRO A 63 -7.77 -2.19 9.49
N ARG A 64 -6.60 -1.60 9.74
CA ARG A 64 -5.58 -2.21 10.59
C ARG A 64 -6.16 -2.32 12.02
N LYS A 65 -5.80 -3.39 12.73
CA LYS A 65 -6.26 -3.63 14.11
C LYS A 65 -5.59 -2.71 15.14
N LEU A 66 -4.39 -2.23 14.82
CA LEU A 66 -3.66 -1.27 15.64
C LEU A 66 -4.08 0.14 15.24
N THR A 67 -4.28 0.98 16.24
CA THR A 67 -4.41 2.43 16.03
C THR A 67 -3.03 3.04 15.74
N GLU A 68 -2.99 4.33 15.40
CA GLU A 68 -1.72 5.01 15.16
C GLU A 68 -0.93 5.17 16.48
N GLU A 69 -1.63 5.46 17.56
CA GLU A 69 -1.07 5.60 18.91
C GLU A 69 -0.45 4.30 19.42
N ASP A 70 -1.08 3.15 19.12
CA ASP A 70 -0.51 1.84 19.45
C ASP A 70 0.83 1.60 18.73
N ARG A 71 0.99 2.12 17.51
CA ARG A 71 2.23 1.96 16.73
C ARG A 71 3.33 2.85 17.25
N ASP A 72 3.00 4.09 17.60
CA ASP A 72 3.94 5.05 18.17
C ASP A 72 4.46 4.53 19.51
N ARG A 73 3.58 4.00 20.36
CA ARG A 73 3.99 3.36 21.62
C ARG A 73 4.93 2.18 21.39
N ILE A 74 4.68 1.32 20.39
CA ILE A 74 5.61 0.24 20.03
C ILE A 74 6.96 0.79 19.57
N TYR A 75 6.96 1.85 18.76
CA TYR A 75 8.17 2.49 18.25
C TYR A 75 9.02 3.05 19.39
N ASP A 76 8.40 3.77 20.32
CA ASP A 76 9.08 4.39 21.46
C ASP A 76 9.71 3.34 22.38
N ILE A 77 8.99 2.26 22.69
CA ILE A 77 9.52 1.18 23.52
C ILE A 77 10.73 0.53 22.86
N VAL A 78 10.67 0.27 21.55
CA VAL A 78 11.75 -0.46 20.86
C VAL A 78 12.98 0.42 20.61
N ASN A 79 12.82 1.72 20.37
CA ASN A 79 13.93 2.61 20.04
C ASN A 79 14.48 3.42 21.23
N HIS A 80 13.63 3.79 22.18
CA HIS A 80 13.97 4.76 23.22
C HIS A 80 14.04 4.14 24.61
N GLU A 81 13.17 3.18 24.93
CA GLU A 81 13.11 2.60 26.28
C GLU A 81 13.91 1.30 26.42
N ASN A 82 13.60 0.29 25.60
CA ASN A 82 14.15 -1.05 25.76
C ASN A 82 14.31 -1.80 24.41
N PRO A 83 15.48 -1.69 23.75
CA PRO A 83 15.72 -2.31 22.45
C PRO A 83 15.82 -3.85 22.49
N HIS A 84 15.88 -4.45 23.68
CA HIS A 84 15.96 -5.90 23.87
C HIS A 84 14.66 -6.50 24.44
N ILE A 85 13.55 -5.75 24.40
CA ILE A 85 12.25 -6.25 24.86
C ILE A 85 11.81 -7.50 24.10
N LYS A 86 11.27 -8.49 24.81
CA LYS A 86 10.71 -9.69 24.19
C LYS A 86 9.38 -9.36 23.54
N HIS A 87 9.09 -9.98 22.40
CA HIS A 87 7.83 -9.75 21.67
C HIS A 87 6.58 -10.00 22.52
N ARG A 88 6.62 -10.99 23.42
CA ARG A 88 5.48 -11.29 24.31
C ARG A 88 5.12 -10.09 25.19
N ASP A 89 6.14 -9.44 25.74
CA ASP A 89 5.97 -8.31 26.66
C ASP A 89 5.57 -7.06 25.86
N LEU A 90 6.13 -6.89 24.66
CA LEU A 90 5.73 -5.83 23.72
C LEU A 90 4.29 -6.00 23.20
N LEU A 91 3.76 -7.21 23.13
CA LEU A 91 2.34 -7.43 22.81
C LEU A 91 1.43 -7.07 23.98
N ALA A 92 1.89 -7.26 25.23
CA ALA A 92 1.12 -6.93 26.41
C ALA A 92 0.90 -5.42 26.56
N THR A 93 1.82 -4.58 26.08
CA THR A 93 1.68 -3.10 26.13
C THR A 93 0.61 -2.55 25.18
N VAL A 94 0.17 -3.36 24.21
CA VAL A 94 -0.90 -3.04 23.25
C VAL A 94 -2.09 -4.01 23.39
N ASP A 95 -2.32 -4.52 24.60
CA ASP A 95 -3.46 -5.38 24.95
C ASP A 95 -3.61 -6.64 24.08
N ASN A 96 -2.52 -7.17 23.53
CA ASN A 96 -2.52 -8.33 22.64
C ASN A 96 -3.50 -8.19 21.45
N LYS A 97 -3.76 -6.97 20.96
CA LYS A 97 -4.65 -6.69 19.82
C LYS A 97 -4.22 -7.40 18.52
N ILE A 98 -2.94 -7.75 18.43
CA ILE A 98 -2.33 -8.42 17.28
C ILE A 98 -1.58 -9.70 17.70
N LYS A 99 -1.33 -10.58 16.73
CA LYS A 99 -0.52 -11.79 16.93
C LYS A 99 0.98 -11.48 16.74
N ASP A 100 1.86 -12.27 17.34
CA ASP A 100 3.34 -12.14 17.20
C ASP A 100 3.79 -12.02 15.73
N ARG A 101 3.21 -12.82 14.82
CA ARG A 101 3.52 -12.75 13.39
C ARG A 101 3.25 -11.36 12.78
N ALA A 102 2.19 -10.69 13.21
CA ALA A 102 1.82 -9.35 12.75
C ALA A 102 2.74 -8.29 13.36
N LEU A 103 3.10 -8.43 14.64
CA LEU A 103 4.10 -7.56 15.29
C LEU A 103 5.45 -7.63 14.55
N ARG A 104 5.93 -8.83 14.20
CA ARG A 104 7.16 -8.99 13.39
C ARG A 104 7.09 -8.31 12.02
N MET A 105 5.91 -8.28 11.40
CA MET A 105 5.74 -7.56 10.13
C MET A 105 5.76 -6.06 10.35
N LEU A 106 5.10 -5.58 11.39
CA LEU A 106 5.10 -4.17 11.77
C LEU A 106 6.51 -3.68 12.06
N LEU A 107 7.29 -4.40 12.88
CA LEU A 107 8.67 -4.02 13.17
C LEU A 107 9.55 -3.97 11.91
N ARG A 108 9.35 -4.91 10.97
CA ARG A 108 10.04 -4.88 9.66
C ARG A 108 9.59 -3.70 8.81
N GLU A 109 8.31 -3.37 8.78
CA GLU A 109 7.77 -2.20 8.07
C GLU A 109 8.36 -0.90 8.63
N MET A 110 8.59 -0.83 9.95
CA MET A 110 9.19 0.32 10.63
C MET A 110 10.74 0.31 10.61
N GLY A 111 11.37 -0.69 9.99
CA GLY A 111 12.83 -0.81 9.95
C GLY A 111 13.47 -1.23 11.29
N LEU A 112 12.67 -1.61 12.29
CA LEU A 112 13.09 -1.99 13.64
C LEU A 112 13.35 -3.49 13.77
N SER A 113 13.70 -4.16 12.67
CA SER A 113 13.98 -5.60 12.73
C SER A 113 15.19 -5.83 13.61
N THR A 114 14.95 -6.32 14.83
CA THR A 114 15.99 -6.82 15.72
C THR A 114 16.89 -7.77 14.92
N PRO A 115 18.23 -7.66 15.02
CA PRO A 115 19.11 -8.65 14.45
C PRO A 115 18.68 -9.99 15.04
N SER A 116 18.16 -10.86 14.17
CA SER A 116 17.98 -12.26 14.47
C SER A 116 19.30 -12.75 15.04
N VAL A 117 19.28 -13.23 16.27
CA VAL A 117 20.40 -13.95 16.88
C VAL A 117 20.83 -15.01 15.87
N GLY A 118 21.99 -14.84 15.23
CA GLY A 118 22.58 -15.82 14.30
C GLY A 118 22.76 -15.45 12.82
N SER A 119 22.93 -14.18 12.41
CA SER A 119 23.49 -13.90 11.08
C SER A 119 24.41 -12.68 11.09
N ALA A 120 25.71 -12.93 11.23
CA ALA A 120 26.75 -11.96 10.96
C ALA A 120 26.76 -11.67 9.45
N THR A 121 26.17 -10.54 9.04
CA THR A 121 26.56 -9.77 7.85
C THR A 121 25.68 -8.53 7.75
N SER A 122 26.32 -7.36 7.83
CA SER A 122 26.20 -6.27 6.85
C SER A 122 26.38 -4.93 7.55
N THR A 123 27.65 -4.61 7.81
CA THR A 123 28.14 -3.24 7.87
C THR A 123 27.63 -2.48 6.65
N ILE A 124 26.69 -1.56 6.86
CA ILE A 124 26.52 -0.42 5.95
C ILE A 124 26.72 0.81 6.82
N VAL A 125 27.97 1.28 6.75
CA VAL A 125 28.40 2.61 7.13
C VAL A 125 27.44 3.61 6.49
N ARG A 126 26.71 4.37 7.31
CA ARG A 126 26.13 5.63 6.83
C ARG A 126 27.27 6.65 6.89
N ASP A 127 27.81 6.95 5.71
CA ASP A 127 28.71 8.07 5.51
C ASP A 127 28.03 9.35 6.03
N VAL A 128 28.53 9.82 7.17
CA VAL A 128 28.39 11.18 7.64
C VAL A 128 29.33 12.03 6.79
N ALA A 129 28.84 12.47 5.63
CA ALA A 129 29.50 13.52 4.87
C ALA A 129 29.08 14.88 5.44
N ALA A 130 29.71 15.27 6.55
CA ALA A 130 29.71 16.65 7.02
C ALA A 130 30.95 16.90 7.88
N THR A 131 31.98 17.55 7.32
CA THR A 131 32.54 18.81 7.86
C THR A 131 33.78 19.28 7.10
N ARG A 132 33.76 20.59 6.78
CA ARG A 132 34.86 21.59 6.77
C ARG A 132 36.07 21.37 5.84
N SER A 133 36.26 22.22 4.84
CA SER A 133 36.75 23.62 4.90
C SER A 133 38.27 23.71 5.00
N SER A 134 38.83 24.38 3.99
CA SER A 134 40.00 25.29 4.03
C SER A 134 41.37 24.76 4.47
N GLU A 135 42.37 24.94 3.60
CA GLU A 135 43.71 25.54 3.83
C GLU A 135 44.91 24.84 3.14
N ARG A 136 45.62 25.68 2.36
CA ARG A 136 47.09 25.80 2.17
C ARG A 136 47.82 25.03 1.06
N ARG A 137 48.43 25.86 0.18
CA ARG A 137 49.81 25.84 -0.38
C ARG A 137 50.25 24.57 -1.11
N VAL A 138 50.84 24.65 -2.32
CA VAL A 138 51.96 25.50 -2.78
C VAL A 138 51.76 25.86 -4.24
#